data_AF-C5A5A3-F1
#
_entry.id   AF-C5A5A3-F1
#
_cell.length_a   1.000
_cell.length_b   1.000
_cell.length_c   1.000
_cell.angle_alpha   90.00
_cell.angle_beta   90.00
_cell.angle_gamma   90.00
#
_symmetry.space_group_name_H-M   'P 1'
#
loop_
_entity.id
_entity.type
_entity.pdbx_description
1 polymer ?
#
loop_
_entity_poly.entity_id
_entity_poly.type
_entity_poly.pdbx_seq_one_letter_code
_entity_poly.pdbx_strand_id
1 'polypeptide(L)'
;MKLEKLFKAVAGAGVGALLAFIFVVVGIPDLTDVKTVLWIYLLFMIPLGWIFSRSRFNFRTSALSYLSGLGTVFALVLLSPVVSFGKGAIFIAILISLLIVLYPDPCGVLDVLLSGPLYFAGTITVMAIAGALDLPGNSIGLFMVTVFIGFLGMIGVVTGAAARLLFAKPKP
;
A
#
# COMPACT_ATOMS: atom_id res chain seq x y z
N MET A 1 -16.86 13.81 -7.07
CA MET A 1 -16.22 13.98 -5.74
C MET A 1 -14.94 14.79 -5.93
N LYS A 2 -14.65 15.83 -5.11
CA LYS A 2 -13.38 16.60 -5.26
C LYS A 2 -12.19 15.64 -5.10
N LEU A 3 -11.18 15.70 -5.99
CA LEU A 3 -10.01 14.81 -6.01
C LEU A 3 -9.33 14.66 -4.65
N GLU A 4 -9.30 15.74 -3.87
CA GLU A 4 -8.80 15.77 -2.50
C GLU A 4 -9.52 14.78 -1.57
N LYS A 5 -10.85 14.72 -1.63
CA LYS A 5 -11.64 13.76 -0.81
C LYS A 5 -11.33 12.31 -1.19
N LEU A 6 -11.03 12.05 -2.47
CA LEU A 6 -10.65 10.73 -2.93
C LEU A 6 -9.31 10.31 -2.34
N PHE A 7 -8.29 11.16 -2.41
CA PHE A 7 -6.99 10.86 -1.80
C PHE A 7 -7.09 10.63 -0.29
N LYS A 8 -7.89 11.45 0.41
CA LYS A 8 -8.16 11.22 1.84
C LYS A 8 -8.81 9.86 2.08
N ALA A 9 -9.83 9.51 1.30
CA ALA A 9 -10.49 8.21 1.42
C ALA A 9 -9.54 7.03 1.15
N VAL A 10 -8.68 7.16 0.14
CA VAL A 10 -7.67 6.14 -0.20
C VAL A 10 -6.65 5.97 0.92
N ALA A 11 -6.14 7.07 1.49
CA ALA A 11 -5.24 7.01 2.64
C ALA A 11 -5.91 6.34 3.85
N GLY A 12 -7.17 6.69 4.13
CA GLY A 12 -7.95 6.05 5.19
C GLY A 12 -8.19 4.56 4.96
N ALA A 13 -8.51 4.17 3.73
CA ALA A 13 -8.63 2.76 3.36
C ALA A 13 -7.30 2.02 3.58
N GLY A 14 -6.17 2.63 3.20
CA GLY A 14 -4.86 2.05 3.47
C GLY A 14 -4.55 1.89 4.97
N VAL A 15 -4.93 2.87 5.81
CA VAL A 15 -4.79 2.73 7.28
C VAL A 15 -5.67 1.58 7.77
N GLY A 16 -6.89 1.45 7.25
CA GLY A 16 -7.78 0.34 7.58
C GLY A 16 -7.20 -1.02 7.16
N ALA A 17 -6.61 -1.13 5.98
CA ALA A 17 -5.93 -2.34 5.54
C ALA A 17 -4.76 -2.70 6.46
N LEU A 18 -3.98 -1.71 6.92
CA LEU A 18 -2.89 -1.93 7.87
C LEU A 18 -3.39 -2.44 9.23
N LEU A 19 -4.46 -1.83 9.76
CA LEU A 19 -5.06 -2.27 11.02
C LEU A 19 -5.68 -3.66 10.91
N ALA A 20 -6.36 -3.96 9.79
CA ALA A 20 -6.87 -5.30 9.52
C ALA A 20 -5.74 -6.32 9.46
N PHE A 21 -4.62 -6.01 8.81
CA PHE A 21 -3.45 -6.89 8.78
C PHE A 21 -2.92 -7.19 10.19
N ILE A 22 -2.70 -6.16 11.01
CA ILE A 22 -2.22 -6.34 12.38
C ILE A 22 -3.21 -7.20 13.19
N PHE A 23 -4.52 -6.93 13.04
CA PHE A 23 -5.56 -7.70 13.71
C PHE A 23 -5.58 -9.17 13.26
N VAL A 24 -5.46 -9.42 11.96
CA VAL A 24 -5.42 -10.79 11.39
C VAL A 24 -4.21 -11.55 11.91
N VAL A 25 -3.02 -10.94 11.87
CA VAL A 25 -1.77 -11.60 12.32
C VAL A 25 -1.77 -11.90 13.82
N VAL A 26 -2.38 -11.04 14.64
CA VAL A 26 -2.33 -11.18 16.10
C VAL A 26 -3.52 -11.97 16.67
N GLY A 27 -4.69 -11.87 16.03
CA GLY A 27 -5.96 -12.29 16.63
C GLY A 27 -6.73 -13.36 15.88
N ILE A 28 -6.36 -13.71 14.64
CA ILE A 28 -7.11 -14.66 13.82
C ILE A 28 -6.35 -15.99 13.72
N PRO A 29 -7.00 -17.15 13.96
CA PRO A 29 -6.37 -18.46 13.81
C PRO A 29 -5.92 -18.73 12.36
N ASP A 30 -4.78 -19.41 12.18
CA ASP A 30 -4.20 -19.73 10.86
C ASP A 30 -5.11 -20.57 9.95
N LEU A 31 -6.08 -21.28 10.52
CA LEU A 31 -7.06 -22.12 9.80
C LEU A 31 -8.27 -21.33 9.29
N THR A 32 -8.32 -20.02 9.51
CA THR A 32 -9.46 -19.19 9.10
C THR A 32 -9.55 -19.07 7.59
N ASP A 33 -10.76 -19.20 7.06
CA ASP A 33 -11.02 -19.09 5.61
C ASP A 33 -10.58 -17.72 5.05
N VAL A 34 -9.96 -17.75 3.87
CA VAL A 34 -9.36 -16.55 3.23
C VAL A 34 -10.42 -15.50 2.91
N LYS A 35 -11.66 -15.90 2.60
CA LYS A 35 -12.75 -14.95 2.35
C LYS A 35 -13.13 -14.20 3.63
N THR A 36 -13.05 -14.86 4.78
CA THR A 36 -13.26 -14.21 6.08
C THR A 36 -12.19 -13.16 6.34
N VAL A 37 -10.92 -13.46 6.03
CA VAL A 37 -9.82 -12.49 6.12
C VAL A 37 -10.07 -11.29 5.21
N LEU A 38 -10.51 -11.50 3.95
CA LEU A 38 -10.87 -10.41 3.05
C LEU A 38 -12.00 -9.54 3.61
N TRP A 39 -13.03 -10.14 4.20
CA TRP A 39 -14.11 -9.38 4.84
C TRP A 39 -13.62 -8.51 6.00
N ILE A 40 -12.68 -9.01 6.81
CA ILE A 40 -12.04 -8.21 7.87
C ILE A 40 -11.34 -6.99 7.27
N TYR A 41 -10.58 -7.16 6.17
CA TYR A 41 -9.97 -6.03 5.47
C TYR A 41 -11.01 -5.02 5.02
N LEU A 42 -12.07 -5.45 4.34
CA LEU A 42 -13.14 -4.55 3.88
C LEU A 42 -13.82 -3.81 5.04
N LEU A 43 -14.06 -4.51 6.16
CA LEU A 43 -14.68 -3.94 7.37
C LEU A 43 -13.85 -2.85 8.02
N PHE A 44 -12.52 -2.88 7.91
CA PHE A 44 -11.67 -1.80 8.40
C PHE A 44 -11.46 -0.70 7.35
N MET A 45 -11.28 -1.08 6.08
CA MET A 45 -11.02 -0.17 4.97
C MET A 45 -12.19 0.79 4.72
N ILE A 46 -13.43 0.30 4.70
CA ILE A 46 -14.61 1.11 4.34
C ILE A 46 -14.86 2.21 5.39
N PRO A 47 -14.95 1.91 6.71
CA PRO A 47 -15.19 2.95 7.71
C PRO A 47 -14.04 3.95 7.80
N LEU A 48 -12.78 3.50 7.73
CA LEU A 48 -11.64 4.42 7.82
C LEU A 48 -11.48 5.28 6.57
N GLY A 49 -11.75 4.73 5.39
CA GLY A 49 -11.84 5.52 4.16
C GLY A 49 -12.93 6.60 4.26
N TRP A 50 -14.09 6.27 4.83
CA TRP A 50 -15.14 7.24 5.07
C TRP A 50 -14.76 8.31 6.11
N ILE A 51 -14.16 7.91 7.24
CA ILE A 51 -13.68 8.82 8.29
C ILE A 51 -12.65 9.80 7.72
N PHE A 52 -11.63 9.30 7.01
CA PHE A 52 -10.59 10.16 6.45
C PHE A 52 -11.13 11.08 5.36
N SER A 53 -12.13 10.66 4.57
CA SER A 53 -12.76 11.52 3.56
C SER A 53 -13.34 12.83 4.13
N ARG A 54 -13.63 12.86 5.44
CA ARG A 54 -14.13 14.01 6.20
C ARG A 54 -13.05 14.72 7.02
N SER A 55 -11.82 14.22 7.02
CA SER A 55 -10.69 14.80 7.76
C SER A 55 -10.24 16.14 7.18
N ARG A 56 -9.74 17.01 8.06
CA ARG A 56 -9.14 18.30 7.68
C ARG A 56 -7.72 18.13 7.12
N PHE A 57 -7.03 17.04 7.45
CA PHE A 57 -5.66 16.76 6.97
C PHE A 57 -5.64 16.33 5.51
N ASN A 58 -4.55 16.66 4.80
CA ASN A 58 -4.33 16.30 3.40
C ASN A 58 -3.32 15.15 3.27
N PHE A 59 -3.69 14.12 2.51
CA PHE A 59 -2.92 12.88 2.39
C PHE A 59 -2.64 12.54 0.92
N ARG A 60 -1.71 13.24 0.29
CA ARG A 60 -1.41 13.00 -1.13
C ARG A 60 -0.38 11.89 -1.29
N THR A 61 0.76 12.03 -0.63
CA THR A 61 1.88 11.06 -0.72
C THR A 61 1.47 9.72 -0.14
N SER A 62 0.77 9.75 0.98
CA SER A 62 0.16 8.59 1.64
C SER A 62 -0.77 7.80 0.74
N ALA A 63 -1.70 8.49 0.05
CA ALA A 63 -2.64 7.85 -0.84
C ALA A 63 -1.97 7.27 -2.08
N LEU A 64 -1.04 8.03 -2.70
CA LEU A 64 -0.26 7.53 -3.84
C LEU A 64 0.63 6.35 -3.46
N SER A 65 1.18 6.36 -2.26
CA SER A 65 1.97 5.26 -1.73
C SER A 65 1.16 3.98 -1.61
N TYR A 66 -0.03 4.06 -1.02
CA TYR A 66 -0.97 2.94 -0.97
C TYR A 66 -1.31 2.39 -2.36
N LEU A 67 -1.68 3.29 -3.29
CA LEU A 67 -2.00 2.91 -4.66
C LEU A 67 -0.81 2.32 -5.41
N SER A 68 0.41 2.81 -5.14
CA SER A 68 1.63 2.34 -5.80
C SER A 68 2.03 0.96 -5.29
N GLY A 69 1.96 0.71 -3.98
CA GLY A 69 2.16 -0.63 -3.42
C GLY A 69 1.13 -1.62 -3.97
N LEU A 70 -0.14 -1.24 -4.01
CA LEU A 70 -1.22 -2.04 -4.58
C LEU A 70 -0.98 -2.31 -6.08
N GLY A 71 -0.79 -1.27 -6.88
CA GLY A 71 -0.64 -1.40 -8.32
C GLY A 71 0.58 -2.22 -8.73
N THR A 72 1.71 -2.05 -8.02
CA THR A 72 2.95 -2.78 -8.29
C THR A 72 2.78 -4.27 -8.07
N VAL A 73 2.26 -4.68 -6.92
CA VAL A 73 2.06 -6.10 -6.61
C VAL A 73 0.96 -6.69 -7.48
N PHE A 74 -0.12 -5.96 -7.72
CA PHE A 74 -1.20 -6.42 -8.60
C PHE A 74 -0.70 -6.70 -10.02
N ALA A 75 0.12 -5.82 -10.59
CA ALA A 75 0.73 -6.04 -11.90
C ALA A 75 1.62 -7.29 -11.92
N LEU A 76 2.43 -7.50 -10.88
CA LEU A 76 3.28 -8.69 -10.78
C LEU A 76 2.48 -9.98 -10.60
N VAL A 77 1.40 -9.97 -9.81
CA VAL A 77 0.48 -11.10 -9.67
C VAL A 77 -0.09 -11.48 -11.04
N LEU A 78 -0.61 -10.52 -11.80
CA LEU A 78 -1.21 -10.78 -13.12
C LEU A 78 -0.21 -11.31 -14.16
N LEU A 79 1.05 -10.88 -14.08
CA LEU A 79 2.10 -11.29 -15.00
C LEU A 79 2.80 -12.60 -14.58
N SER A 80 2.62 -13.05 -13.33
CA SER A 80 3.28 -14.24 -12.79
C SER A 80 2.99 -15.57 -13.49
N PRO A 81 1.83 -15.79 -14.18
CA PRO A 81 1.62 -17.02 -14.94
C PRO A 81 2.51 -17.12 -16.19
N VAL A 82 3.01 -15.98 -16.69
CA VAL A 82 3.73 -15.90 -17.97
C VAL A 82 5.18 -15.42 -17.83
N VAL A 83 5.55 -14.85 -16.68
CA VAL A 83 6.91 -14.35 -16.40
C VAL A 83 7.43 -14.86 -15.07
N SER A 84 8.67 -15.39 -15.07
CA SER A 84 9.43 -15.62 -13.84
C SER A 84 10.15 -14.34 -13.42
N PHE A 85 9.89 -13.87 -12.20
CA PHE A 85 10.49 -12.64 -11.69
C PHE A 85 11.82 -12.90 -11.00
N GLY A 86 12.91 -12.45 -11.62
CA GLY A 86 14.20 -12.32 -10.94
C GLY A 86 14.24 -11.12 -9.99
N LYS A 87 15.22 -11.12 -9.07
CA LYS A 87 15.45 -10.02 -8.11
C LYS A 87 15.58 -8.64 -8.77
N GLY A 88 16.18 -8.58 -9.96
CA GLY A 88 16.33 -7.33 -10.73
C GLY A 88 15.00 -6.75 -11.21
N ALA A 89 14.07 -7.59 -11.68
CA ALA A 89 12.75 -7.14 -12.13
C ALA A 89 11.93 -6.55 -10.97
N ILE A 90 12.04 -7.17 -9.78
CA ILE A 90 11.40 -6.68 -8.55
C ILE A 90 11.94 -5.32 -8.16
N PHE A 91 13.27 -5.14 -8.19
CA PHE A 91 13.90 -3.87 -7.88
C PHE A 91 13.47 -2.76 -8.85
N ILE A 92 13.41 -3.06 -10.15
CA ILE A 92 12.91 -2.12 -11.17
C ILE A 92 11.45 -1.74 -10.91
N ALA A 93 10.60 -2.70 -10.55
CA ALA A 93 9.20 -2.43 -10.23
C ALA A 93 9.07 -1.47 -9.03
N ILE A 94 9.89 -1.67 -7.98
CA ILE A 94 9.95 -0.75 -6.84
C ILE A 94 10.41 0.63 -7.29
N LEU A 95 11.50 0.74 -8.05
CA LEU A 95 12.00 2.03 -8.52
C LEU A 95 10.94 2.81 -9.31
N ILE A 96 10.25 2.15 -10.24
CA ILE A 96 9.18 2.75 -11.03
C ILE A 96 8.04 3.23 -10.14
N SER A 97 7.64 2.41 -9.15
CA SER A 97 6.59 2.79 -8.20
C SER A 97 6.99 4.02 -7.36
N LEU A 98 8.26 4.12 -6.96
CA LEU A 98 8.76 5.23 -6.17
C LEU A 98 8.74 6.54 -6.95
N LEU A 99 8.97 6.51 -8.27
CA LEU A 99 8.87 7.69 -9.12
C LEU A 99 7.45 8.30 -9.07
N ILE A 100 6.42 7.46 -9.03
CA ILE A 100 5.02 7.92 -8.96
C ILE A 100 4.73 8.56 -7.60
N VAL A 101 5.16 7.90 -6.51
CA VAL A 101 4.93 8.38 -5.14
C VAL A 101 5.69 9.67 -4.86
N LEU A 102 6.94 9.73 -5.31
CA LEU A 102 7.86 10.83 -5.02
C LEU A 102 7.79 11.96 -6.05
N TYR A 103 6.90 11.92 -7.03
CA TYR A 103 6.70 13.02 -7.98
C TYR A 103 6.04 14.27 -7.34
N PRO A 104 4.89 14.19 -6.65
CA PRO A 104 4.27 15.36 -6.03
C PRO A 104 4.87 15.70 -4.65
N ASP A 105 4.89 16.99 -4.32
CA ASP A 105 5.38 17.45 -3.01
C ASP A 105 4.51 16.91 -1.85
N PRO A 106 5.14 16.48 -0.74
CA PRO A 106 4.41 16.02 0.43
C PRO A 106 3.60 17.14 1.07
N CYS A 107 2.41 16.80 1.56
CA CYS A 107 1.48 17.78 2.12
C CYS A 107 1.77 18.15 3.59
N GLY A 108 2.64 17.39 4.26
CA GLY A 108 3.05 17.62 5.65
C GLY A 108 3.66 16.39 6.30
N VAL A 109 4.06 16.51 7.57
CA VAL A 109 4.75 15.46 8.32
C VAL A 109 3.90 14.18 8.44
N LEU A 110 2.60 14.31 8.75
CA LEU A 110 1.71 13.15 8.85
C LEU A 110 1.57 12.40 7.52
N ASP A 111 1.56 13.12 6.39
CA ASP A 111 1.49 12.53 5.05
C ASP A 111 2.76 11.73 4.71
N VAL A 112 3.92 12.19 5.19
CA VAL A 112 5.20 11.47 5.06
C VAL A 112 5.25 10.25 5.98
N LEU A 113 4.91 10.40 7.26
CA LEU A 113 4.97 9.31 8.24
C LEU A 113 4.06 8.13 7.85
N LEU A 114 2.87 8.42 7.32
CA LEU A 114 1.94 7.40 6.85
C LEU A 114 2.35 6.81 5.49
N SER A 115 3.11 7.52 4.67
CA SER A 115 3.43 7.06 3.30
C SER A 115 4.13 5.70 3.27
N GLY A 116 5.05 5.41 4.19
CA GLY A 116 5.70 4.10 4.27
C GLY A 116 4.75 2.96 4.61
N PRO A 117 4.15 2.98 5.81
CA PRO A 117 3.22 1.95 6.23
C PRO A 117 2.09 1.74 5.22
N LEU A 118 1.64 2.80 4.55
CA LEU A 118 0.62 2.70 3.51
C LEU A 118 1.12 2.04 2.23
N TYR A 119 2.38 2.21 1.83
CA TYR A 119 2.96 1.43 0.74
C TYR A 119 2.82 -0.06 1.02
N PHE A 120 3.26 -0.47 2.21
CA PHE A 120 3.17 -1.84 2.68
C PHE A 120 1.71 -2.31 2.75
N ALA A 121 0.81 -1.48 3.29
CA ALA A 121 -0.62 -1.76 3.33
C ALA A 121 -1.22 -2.01 1.94
N GLY A 122 -0.77 -1.28 0.92
CA GLY A 122 -1.14 -1.51 -0.47
C GLY A 122 -0.71 -2.89 -0.96
N THR A 123 0.55 -3.26 -0.69
CA THR A 123 1.10 -4.57 -1.09
C THR A 123 0.36 -5.75 -0.46
N ILE A 124 0.06 -5.70 0.84
CA ILE A 124 -0.65 -6.76 1.55
C ILE A 124 -2.13 -6.85 1.17
N THR A 125 -2.77 -5.72 0.81
CA THR A 125 -4.15 -5.72 0.34
C THR A 125 -4.30 -6.61 -0.90
N VAL A 126 -3.33 -6.53 -1.82
CA VAL A 126 -3.33 -7.40 -3.02
C VAL A 126 -3.19 -8.86 -2.64
N MET A 127 -2.39 -9.19 -1.64
CA MET A 127 -2.26 -10.59 -1.19
C MET A 127 -3.56 -11.14 -0.64
N ALA A 128 -4.28 -10.35 0.16
CA ALA A 128 -5.60 -10.74 0.67
C ALA A 128 -6.59 -10.99 -0.49
N ILE A 129 -6.59 -10.13 -1.51
CA ILE A 129 -7.45 -10.26 -2.69
C ILE A 129 -7.03 -11.47 -3.55
N ALA A 130 -5.74 -11.60 -3.85
CA ALA A 130 -5.21 -12.67 -4.68
C ALA A 130 -5.44 -14.05 -4.05
N GLY A 131 -5.27 -14.16 -2.73
CA GLY A 131 -5.61 -15.36 -1.98
C GLY A 131 -7.11 -15.67 -2.01
N ALA A 132 -7.97 -14.65 -1.85
CA ALA A 132 -9.42 -14.86 -1.86
C ALA A 132 -9.98 -15.23 -3.25
N LEU A 133 -9.32 -14.81 -4.33
CA LEU A 133 -9.66 -15.11 -5.71
C LEU A 133 -8.94 -16.37 -6.26
N ASP A 134 -8.13 -17.04 -5.43
CA ASP A 134 -7.34 -18.21 -5.80
C ASP A 134 -6.53 -17.99 -7.09
N LEU A 135 -5.91 -16.81 -7.22
CA LEU A 135 -5.19 -16.44 -8.44
C LEU A 135 -3.96 -17.36 -8.62
N PRO A 136 -3.76 -17.94 -9.81
CA PRO A 136 -2.65 -18.83 -10.08
C PRO A 136 -1.34 -18.06 -10.04
N GLY A 137 -0.50 -18.37 -9.07
CA GLY A 137 0.87 -17.88 -8.98
C GLY A 137 1.71 -18.88 -8.20
N ASN A 138 3.01 -18.97 -8.52
CA ASN A 138 3.97 -19.75 -7.72
C ASN A 138 3.96 -19.20 -6.28
N SER A 139 3.16 -19.83 -5.42
CA SER A 139 2.57 -19.19 -4.23
C SER A 139 3.62 -18.77 -3.22
N ILE A 140 4.70 -19.56 -3.11
CA ILE A 140 5.81 -19.30 -2.19
C ILE A 140 6.69 -18.14 -2.69
N GLY A 141 7.02 -18.13 -3.98
CA GLY A 141 7.85 -17.08 -4.58
C GLY A 141 7.15 -15.73 -4.52
N LEU A 142 5.87 -15.69 -4.89
CA LEU A 142 5.11 -14.46 -4.96
C LEU A 142 4.85 -13.84 -3.57
N PHE A 143 4.64 -14.66 -2.55
CA PHE A 143 4.52 -14.20 -1.17
C PHE A 143 5.80 -13.52 -0.66
N MET A 144 6.96 -14.15 -0.87
CA MET A 144 8.24 -13.54 -0.51
C MET A 144 8.46 -12.24 -1.29
N VAL A 145 8.19 -12.24 -2.60
CA VAL A 145 8.31 -11.05 -3.45
C VAL A 145 7.45 -9.91 -2.94
N THR A 146 6.20 -10.17 -2.55
CA THR A 146 5.31 -9.13 -2.03
C THR A 146 5.80 -8.54 -0.72
N VAL A 147 6.31 -9.36 0.20
CA VAL A 147 6.89 -8.87 1.47
C VAL A 147 8.14 -8.03 1.22
N PHE A 148 9.03 -8.47 0.32
CA PHE A 148 10.23 -7.71 -0.04
C PHE A 148 9.90 -6.39 -0.73
N ILE A 149 8.94 -6.38 -1.67
CA ILE A 149 8.45 -5.15 -2.31
C ILE A 149 7.85 -4.22 -1.29
N GLY A 150 6.97 -4.74 -0.42
CA GLY A 150 6.33 -3.97 0.62
C GLY A 150 7.35 -3.30 1.54
N PHE A 151 8.34 -4.04 2.02
CA PHE A 151 9.33 -3.53 2.98
C PHE A 151 10.33 -2.56 2.34
N LEU A 152 10.93 -2.94 1.21
CA LEU A 152 11.90 -2.07 0.52
C LEU A 152 11.23 -0.83 -0.05
N GLY A 153 10.03 -0.98 -0.63
CA GLY A 153 9.23 0.14 -1.11
C GLY A 153 8.82 1.08 0.03
N MET A 154 8.39 0.55 1.18
CA MET A 154 8.11 1.34 2.37
C MET A 154 9.31 2.20 2.78
N ILE A 155 10.50 1.62 2.89
CA ILE A 155 11.72 2.35 3.26
C ILE A 155 12.01 3.45 2.23
N GLY A 156 11.97 3.11 0.94
CA GLY A 156 12.21 4.06 -0.15
C GLY A 156 11.21 5.22 -0.15
N VAL A 157 9.93 4.95 0.08
CA VAL A 157 8.89 5.98 0.16
C VAL A 157 9.11 6.90 1.35
N VAL A 158 9.31 6.36 2.56
CA VAL A 158 9.47 7.20 3.77
C VAL A 158 10.70 8.08 3.66
N THR A 159 11.83 7.48 3.29
CA THR A 159 13.10 8.20 3.19
C THR A 159 13.05 9.25 2.09
N GLY A 160 12.52 8.90 0.91
CA GLY A 160 12.35 9.83 -0.19
C GLY A 160 11.39 10.97 0.15
N ALA A 161 10.22 10.67 0.71
CA ALA A 161 9.22 11.67 1.06
C ALA A 161 9.71 12.58 2.20
N ALA A 162 10.44 12.04 3.18
CA ALA A 162 11.09 12.82 4.23
C ALA A 162 12.15 13.76 3.66
N ALA A 163 13.02 13.26 2.78
CA ALA A 163 14.01 14.09 2.10
C ALA A 163 13.34 15.23 1.32
N ARG A 164 12.30 14.93 0.54
CA ARG A 164 11.56 15.95 -0.21
C ARG A 164 10.87 16.97 0.70
N LEU A 165 10.35 16.55 1.85
CA LEU A 165 9.78 17.47 2.83
C LEU A 165 10.83 18.42 3.41
N LEU A 166 12.05 17.94 3.66
CA LEU A 166 13.17 18.77 4.14
C LEU A 166 13.64 19.78 3.10
N PHE A 167 13.59 19.44 1.80
CA PHE A 167 13.97 20.33 0.71
C PHE A 167 12.81 21.20 0.19
N ALA A 168 11.58 20.90 0.56
CA ALA A 168 10.43 21.74 0.23
C ALA A 168 10.55 23.06 1.03
N LYS A 169 10.70 24.18 0.32
CA LYS A 169 10.72 25.50 0.96
C LYS A 169 9.46 25.65 1.83
N PRO A 170 9.56 26.20 3.06
CA PRO A 170 8.39 26.47 3.88
C PRO A 170 7.43 27.34 3.08
N LYS A 171 6.17 26.90 2.96
CA LYS A 171 5.14 27.73 2.33
C LYS A 171 4.95 28.96 3.23
N PRO A 172 5.08 30.18 2.68
CA PRO A 172 4.84 31.42 3.42
C PRO A 172 3.39 31.53 3.89
#